data_AF-A0A259DNZ9-F1
#
_entry.id   AF-A0A259DNZ9-F1
#
_cell.length_a   1.000
_cell.length_b   1.000
_cell.length_c   1.000
_cell.angle_alpha   90.00
_cell.angle_beta   90.00
_cell.angle_gamma   90.00
#
_symmetry.space_group_name_H-M   'P 1'
#
loop_
_entity.id
_entity.type
_entity.pdbx_description
1 polymer ?
#
loop_
_entity_poly.entity_id
_entity_poly.type
_entity_poly.pdbx_seq_one_letter_code
_entity_poly.pdbx_strand_id
1 'polypeptide(L)'
;MAIASVISKNIIAYLDFVDRRDSLRNQCDLSIKECLVLRIITRRYLNQEAFRVKKLLDMDFIASPATIHGIIKKLVAKKAIKLVQD
;
A
#
# COMPACT_ATOMS: atom_id res chain seq x y z
N MET A 1 -25.46 26.37 11.98
CA MET A 1 -25.72 25.27 12.95
C MET A 1 -24.39 24.73 13.42
N ALA A 2 -24.13 24.71 14.73
CA ALA A 2 -22.92 24.11 15.28
C ALA A 2 -23.12 22.59 15.42
N ILE A 3 -22.10 21.82 15.06
CA ILE A 3 -22.07 20.38 15.34
C ILE A 3 -21.59 20.20 16.78
N ALA A 4 -22.47 19.80 17.70
CA ALA A 4 -22.06 19.31 19.00
C ALA A 4 -21.48 17.91 18.82
N SER A 5 -20.17 17.75 18.91
CA SER A 5 -19.52 16.46 18.71
C SER A 5 -19.19 15.83 20.07
N VAL A 6 -19.98 14.82 20.45
CA VAL A 6 -19.58 13.88 21.51
C VAL A 6 -18.79 12.77 20.81
N ILE A 7 -17.57 13.07 20.39
CA ILE A 7 -16.70 12.09 19.73
C ILE A 7 -16.01 11.27 20.81
N SER A 8 -16.11 9.95 20.73
CA SER A 8 -15.44 9.07 21.68
C SER A 8 -13.92 9.20 21.57
N LYS A 9 -13.21 9.02 22.69
CA LYS A 9 -11.73 9.00 22.72
C LYS A 9 -11.14 8.01 21.71
N ASN A 10 -11.82 6.88 21.49
CA ASN A 10 -11.39 5.86 20.54
C ASN A 10 -11.47 6.33 19.08
N ILE A 11 -12.52 7.09 18.73
CA ILE A 11 -12.65 7.66 17.38
C ILE A 11 -11.57 8.71 17.14
N ILE A 12 -11.30 9.58 18.12
CA ILE A 12 -10.21 10.57 18.03
C ILE A 12 -8.87 9.87 17.80
N ALA A 13 -8.55 8.87 18.63
CA ALA A 13 -7.30 8.11 18.50
C ALA A 13 -7.18 7.39 17.14
N TYR A 14 -8.29 6.88 16.60
CA TYR A 14 -8.30 6.26 15.28
C TYR A 14 -8.03 7.28 14.17
N LEU A 15 -8.65 8.46 14.22
CA LEU A 15 -8.43 9.52 13.24
C LEU A 15 -7.00 10.05 13.29
N ASP A 16 -6.44 10.26 14.49
CA ASP A 16 -5.03 10.62 14.66
C ASP A 16 -4.09 9.59 14.04
N PHE A 17 -4.41 8.29 14.20
CA PHE A 17 -3.66 7.22 13.55
C PHE A 17 -3.76 7.30 12.02
N VAL A 18 -4.96 7.52 11.48
CA VAL A 18 -5.19 7.66 10.03
C VAL A 18 -4.39 8.84 9.47
N ASP A 19 -4.40 9.98 10.15
CA ASP A 19 -3.68 11.18 9.73
C ASP A 19 -2.16 10.97 9.75
N ARG A 20 -1.64 10.33 10.79
CA ARG A 20 -0.21 9.96 10.87
C ARG A 20 0.19 8.98 9.76
N ARG A 21 -0.63 7.95 9.52
CA ARG A 21 -0.42 6.98 8.44
C ARG A 21 -0.39 7.67 7.08
N ASP A 22 -1.32 8.59 6.84
CA ASP A 22 -1.42 9.30 5.57
C ASP A 22 -0.26 10.30 5.38
N SER A 23 0.19 10.96 6.46
CA SER A 23 1.40 11.77 6.45
C SER A 23 2.65 10.96 6.08
N LEU A 24 2.86 9.80 6.72
CA LEU A 24 3.97 8.90 6.40
C LEU A 24 3.90 8.38 4.95
N ARG A 25 2.70 8.01 4.48
CA ARG A 25 2.49 7.59 3.09
C ARG A 25 2.90 8.69 2.12
N ASN A 26 2.52 9.93 2.39
CA ASN A 26 2.82 11.07 1.53
C ASN A 26 4.33 11.38 1.52
N GLN A 27 5.04 11.20 2.65
CA GLN A 27 6.50 11.33 2.70
C GLN A 27 7.22 10.31 1.82
N CYS A 28 6.66 9.11 1.68
CA CYS A 28 7.16 8.08 0.77
C CYS A 28 6.75 8.28 -0.70
N ASP A 29 5.92 9.29 -1.00
CA ASP A 29 5.32 9.51 -2.33
C ASP A 29 4.63 8.24 -2.86
N LEU A 30 3.80 7.59 -2.03
CA LEU A 30 3.09 6.36 -2.42
C LEU A 30 1.58 6.59 -2.47
N SER A 31 0.92 6.06 -3.50
CA SER A 31 -0.53 5.92 -3.55
C SER A 31 -1.02 4.77 -2.67
N ILE A 32 -2.31 4.77 -2.34
CA ILE A 32 -2.95 3.69 -1.57
C ILE A 32 -2.74 2.32 -2.23
N LYS A 33 -2.88 2.24 -3.56
CA LYS A 33 -2.70 0.99 -4.31
C LYS A 33 -1.23 0.54 -4.36
N GLU A 34 -0.29 1.47 -4.48
CA GLU A 34 1.15 1.18 -4.37
C GLU A 34 1.50 0.61 -2.99
N CYS A 35 0.98 1.21 -1.91
CA CYS A 35 1.14 0.67 -0.56
C CYS A 35 0.55 -0.73 -0.40
N LEU A 36 -0.61 -1.00 -1.00
CA LEU A 36 -1.23 -2.33 -0.94
C LEU A 36 -0.36 -3.39 -1.62
N VAL A 37 0.14 -3.09 -2.82
CA VAL A 37 1.06 -3.99 -3.56
C VAL A 37 2.35 -4.21 -2.77
N LEU A 38 2.96 -3.14 -2.23
CA LEU A 38 4.15 -3.25 -1.38
C LEU A 38 3.91 -4.10 -0.13
N ARG A 39 2.75 -3.96 0.52
CA ARG A 39 2.40 -4.75 1.71
C ARG A 39 2.32 -6.23 1.40
N ILE A 40 1.79 -6.60 0.23
CA ILE A 40 1.70 -8.00 -0.20
C ILE A 40 3.09 -8.56 -0.51
N ILE A 41 3.90 -7.83 -1.29
CA ILE A 41 5.28 -8.23 -1.61
C ILE A 41 6.09 -8.40 -0.33
N THR A 42 6.05 -7.42 0.57
CA THR A 42 6.84 -7.40 1.80
C THR A 42 6.46 -8.55 2.74
N ARG A 43 5.16 -8.84 2.90
CA ARG A 43 4.71 -9.98 3.72
C ARG A 43 5.25 -11.30 3.21
N ARG A 44 5.22 -11.52 1.89
CA ARG A 44 5.73 -12.74 1.26
C ARG A 44 7.25 -12.84 1.39
N TYR A 45 7.95 -11.72 1.20
CA TYR A 45 9.39 -11.62 1.40
C TYR A 45 9.80 -11.95 2.85
N LEU A 46 9.11 -11.39 3.85
CA LEU A 46 9.36 -11.68 5.27
C LEU A 46 9.11 -13.15 5.63
N ASN A 47 8.19 -13.82 4.92
CA ASN A 47 7.94 -15.25 5.04
C ASN A 47 8.92 -16.13 4.24
N GLN A 48 9.96 -15.55 3.62
CA GLN A 48 10.93 -16.24 2.76
C GLN A 48 10.30 -16.96 1.55
N GLU A 49 9.11 -16.51 1.12
CA GLU A 49 8.44 -17.09 -0.03
C GLU A 49 8.84 -16.39 -1.32
N ALA A 50 9.24 -17.17 -2.33
CA ALA A 50 9.45 -16.64 -3.68
C ALA A 50 8.14 -16.04 -4.23
N PHE A 51 8.17 -14.73 -4.45
CA PHE A 51 7.02 -13.96 -4.91
C PHE A 51 7.21 -13.44 -6.32
N ARG A 52 6.52 -14.07 -7.28
CA ARG A 52 6.60 -13.75 -8.70
C ARG A 52 5.55 -12.71 -9.08
N VAL A 53 5.90 -11.84 -10.04
CA VAL A 53 4.99 -10.82 -10.60
C VAL A 53 3.66 -11.42 -11.09
N LYS A 54 3.67 -12.62 -11.67
CA LYS A 54 2.45 -13.32 -12.11
C LYS A 54 1.43 -13.47 -10.97
N LYS A 55 1.89 -13.86 -9.77
CA LYS A 55 1.01 -14.00 -8.60
C LYS A 55 0.35 -12.68 -8.18
N LEU A 56 0.97 -11.53 -8.44
CA LEU A 56 0.36 -10.22 -8.24
C LEU A 56 -0.68 -9.91 -9.32
N LEU A 57 -0.37 -10.20 -10.57
CA LEU A 57 -1.27 -9.93 -11.70
C LEU A 57 -2.58 -10.72 -11.59
N ASP A 58 -2.54 -11.89 -10.96
CA ASP A 58 -3.71 -12.73 -10.71
C ASP A 58 -4.59 -12.23 -9.53
N MET A 59 -4.20 -11.14 -8.83
CA MET A 59 -4.95 -10.58 -7.69
C MET A 59 -5.90 -9.46 -8.13
N ASP A 60 -7.03 -9.85 -8.70
CA ASP A 60 -8.10 -8.96 -9.19
C ASP A 60 -8.68 -8.00 -8.14
N PHE A 61 -8.68 -8.38 -6.86
CA PHE A 61 -9.13 -7.53 -5.75
C PHE A 61 -8.27 -6.28 -5.53
N ILE A 62 -7.05 -6.24 -6.07
CA ILE A 62 -6.17 -5.05 -6.00
C ILE A 62 -6.55 -4.07 -7.11
N ALA A 63 -6.49 -4.55 -8.36
CA ALA A 63 -6.81 -3.82 -9.58
C ALA A 63 -6.73 -4.77 -10.79
N SER A 64 -7.04 -4.26 -11.98
CA SER A 64 -6.79 -5.01 -13.22
C SER A 64 -5.30 -5.33 -13.42
N PRO A 65 -4.94 -6.42 -14.13
CA PRO A 65 -3.55 -6.81 -14.38
C PRO A 65 -2.70 -5.67 -14.98
N ALA A 66 -3.27 -4.91 -15.92
CA ALA A 66 -2.59 -3.75 -16.53
C ALA A 66 -2.28 -2.65 -15.50
N THR A 67 -3.20 -2.41 -14.56
CA THR A 67 -3.01 -1.44 -13.48
C THR A 67 -1.92 -1.92 -12.51
N ILE A 68 -1.93 -3.21 -12.15
CA ILE A 68 -0.91 -3.81 -11.28
C ILE A 68 0.47 -3.73 -11.95
N HIS A 69 0.56 -4.02 -13.24
CA HIS A 69 1.81 -3.87 -13.99
C HIS A 69 2.33 -2.43 -13.96
N GLY A 70 1.45 -1.44 -14.16
CA GLY A 70 1.78 -0.03 -14.05
C GLY A 70 2.28 0.36 -12.65
N ILE A 71 1.64 -0.17 -11.60
CA ILE A 71 2.07 0.03 -10.20
C ILE A 71 3.47 -0.55 -9.97
N ILE A 72 3.74 -1.78 -10.40
CA ILE A 72 5.06 -2.41 -10.25
C ILE A 72 6.13 -1.57 -10.94
N LYS A 73 5.88 -1.09 -12.16
CA LYS A 73 6.80 -0.21 -12.89
C LYS A 73 7.12 1.07 -12.11
N LYS A 74 6.10 1.71 -11.52
CA LYS A 74 6.29 2.91 -10.68
C LYS A 74 7.10 2.60 -9.41
N LEU A 75 6.81 1.49 -8.73
CA LEU A 75 7.53 1.08 -7.53
C LEU A 75 9.01 0.79 -7.80
N VAL A 76 9.34 0.18 -8.95
CA VAL A 76 10.73 0.00 -9.39
C VAL A 76 11.40 1.35 -9.66
N ALA A 77 10.73 2.26 -10.38
CA ALA A 77 11.25 3.60 -10.66
C ALA A 77 11.51 4.41 -9.36
N LYS A 78 10.67 4.26 -8.35
CA LYS A 78 10.82 4.84 -7.00
C LYS A 78 11.86 4.12 -6.14
N LYS A 79 12.50 3.05 -6.64
CA LYS A 79 13.46 2.20 -5.90
C LYS A 79 12.86 1.55 -4.64
N ALA A 80 11.54 1.43 -4.55
CA ALA A 80 10.86 0.79 -3.44
C ALA A 80 10.97 -0.74 -3.50
N ILE A 81 11.12 -1.28 -4.72
CA ILE A 81 11.38 -2.71 -4.98
C ILE A 81 12.42 -2.85 -6.09
N LYS A 82 13.08 -4.01 -6.13
CA LYS A 82 13.93 -4.43 -7.24
C LYS A 82 13.38 -5.73 -7.83
N LEU A 83 13.25 -5.78 -9.15
CA LEU A 83 12.97 -7.04 -9.84
C LEU A 83 14.29 -7.80 -10.00
N VAL A 84 14.27 -9.06 -9.60
CA VAL A 84 15.37 -10.00 -9.83
C VAL A 84 14.96 -10.85 -11.03
N GLN A 85 15.81 -10.95 -12.04
CA GLN A 85 15.62 -11.94 -13.10
C GLN A 85 16.04 -13.29 -12.54
N ASP A 86 15.15 -14.28 -12.66
CA ASP A 86 15.50 -15.70 -12.50
C ASP A 86 16.46 -16.10 -13.63
#